data_AF-A0A850CP07-F1
#
_entry.id   AF-A0A850CP07-F1
#
_cell.length_a   1.000
_cell.length_b   1.000
_cell.length_c   1.000
_cell.angle_alpha   90.00
_cell.angle_beta   90.00
_cell.angle_gamma   90.00
#
_symmetry.space_group_name_H-M   'P 1'
#
loop_
_entity.id
_entity.type
_entity.pdbx_description
1 polymer ?
#
loop_
_entity_poly.entity_id
_entity_poly.type
_entity_poly.pdbx_seq_one_letter_code
_entity_poly.pdbx_strand_id
1 'polypeptide(L)' 'MRLAHDQELDAPVEAVWAHFMDLRRIGRCFPGARVTKVHGDDFVGEIRAKLGPLSMYFDGTGSMTER' A
#
# COMPACT_ATOMS: atom_id res chain seq x y z
N MET A 1 6.03 -13.23 -11.52
CA MET A 1 4.69 -12.77 -11.92
C MET A 1 4.74 -11.25 -12.06
N ARG A 2 4.20 -10.68 -13.14
CA ARG A 2 4.14 -9.22 -13.35
C ARG A 2 2.67 -8.82 -13.45
N LEU A 3 2.22 -7.96 -12.55
CA LEU A 3 0.90 -7.35 -12.56
C LEU A 3 1.05 -5.93 -13.11
N ALA A 4 0.24 -5.57 -14.10
CA ALA A 4 0.13 -4.21 -14.63
C ALA A 4 -1.36 -3.86 -14.71
N HIS A 5 -1.70 -2.62 -14.36
CA HIS A 5 -3.06 -2.09 -14.36
C HIS A 5 -3.02 -0.61 -14.73
N ASP A 6 -3.85 -0.22 -15.67
CA ASP A 6 -4.00 1.16 -16.13
C ASP A 6 -5.45 1.60 -15.94
N GLN A 7 -5.65 2.82 -15.45
CA GLN A 7 -6.98 3.36 -15.20
C GLN A 7 -6.99 4.88 -15.32
N GLU A 8 -8.00 5.41 -16.01
CA GLU A 8 -8.30 6.85 -16.03
C GLU A 8 -9.16 7.24 -14.84
N LEU A 9 -8.84 8.38 -14.23
CA LEU A 9 -9.55 8.94 -13.08
C LEU A 9 -9.97 10.37 -13.38
N ASP A 10 -11.19 10.74 -12.98
CA ASP A 10 -11.66 12.13 -12.96
C ASP A 10 -11.11 12.85 -11.72
N ALA A 11 -9.78 13.01 -11.69
CA ALA A 11 -9.06 13.66 -10.60
C ALA A 11 -7.77 14.32 -11.12
N PRO A 12 -7.36 15.48 -10.57
CA PRO A 12 -6.07 16.09 -10.90
C PRO A 12 -4.89 15.17 -10.56
N VAL A 13 -3.87 15.16 -11.42
CA VAL A 13 -2.66 14.33 -11.26
C VAL A 13 -1.98 14.58 -9.93
N GLU A 14 -1.92 15.84 -9.50
CA GLU A 14 -1.28 16.26 -8.25
C GLU A 14 -2.00 15.67 -7.03
N ALA A 15 -3.33 15.60 -7.08
CA ALA A 15 -4.13 15.02 -6.00
C ALA A 15 -3.94 13.50 -5.92
N VAL A 16 -3.89 12.83 -7.07
CA VAL A 16 -3.62 11.39 -7.17
C VAL A 16 -2.22 11.11 -6.63
N TRP A 17 -1.20 11.83 -7.11
CA TRP A 17 0.18 11.64 -6.68
C TRP A 17 0.35 11.84 -5.17
N ALA A 18 -0.26 12.88 -4.61
CA ALA A 18 -0.25 13.11 -3.16
C ALA A 18 -0.87 11.96 -2.36
N HIS A 19 -1.87 11.24 -2.90
CA HIS A 19 -2.40 10.01 -2.26
C HIS A 19 -1.43 8.84 -2.32
N PHE A 20 -0.77 8.63 -3.45
CA PHE A 20 0.21 7.55 -3.60
C PHE A 20 1.43 7.76 -2.68
N MET A 21 1.80 9.01 -2.40
CA MET A 21 2.92 9.35 -1.51
C MET A 21 2.58 9.29 -0.01
N ASP A 22 1.31 9.10 0.37
CA ASP A 22 0.91 8.86 1.74
C ASP A 22 0.88 7.36 2.03
N LEU A 23 1.96 6.84 2.63
CA LEU A 23 2.13 5.42 2.96
C LEU A 23 0.97 4.83 3.77
N ARG A 24 0.38 5.60 4.70
CA ARG A 24 -0.75 5.12 5.51
C ARG A 24 -2.01 5.04 4.67
N ARG A 25 -2.22 6.00 3.78
CA ARG A 25 -3.40 6.06 2.91
C ARG A 25 -3.35 4.99 1.83
N ILE A 26 -2.24 4.90 1.10
CA ILE A 26 -2.08 3.91 0.02
C ILE A 26 -2.05 2.48 0.55
N GLY A 27 -1.47 2.25 1.75
CA GLY A 27 -1.46 0.94 2.39
C GLY A 27 -2.86 0.34 2.59
N ARG A 28 -3.90 1.17 2.75
CA ARG A 28 -5.29 0.71 2.91
C ARG A 28 -5.90 0.13 1.63
N CYS A 29 -5.31 0.39 0.48
CA CYS A 29 -5.75 -0.18 -0.80
C CYS A 29 -5.37 -1.67 -0.92
N PHE A 30 -4.46 -2.17 -0.09
CA PHE A 30 -4.08 -3.58 -0.05
C PHE A 30 -4.99 -4.34 0.92
N PRO A 31 -5.75 -5.36 0.46
CA PRO A 31 -6.70 -6.08 1.30
C PRO A 31 -6.05 -6.67 2.55
N GLY A 32 -6.56 -6.28 3.72
CA GLY A 32 -6.08 -6.76 5.01
C GLY A 32 -4.73 -6.20 5.43
N ALA A 33 -4.17 -5.23 4.71
CA ALA A 33 -2.93 -4.56 5.09
C ALA A 33 -3.17 -3.39 6.07
N ARG A 34 -2.22 -3.19 6.98
CA ARG A 34 -2.18 -2.05 7.88
C ARG A 34 -0.74 -1.58 8.05
N VAL A 35 -0.51 -0.29 7.76
CA VAL A 35 0.75 0.38 8.13
C VAL A 35 0.67 0.79 9.59
N THR A 36 1.53 0.22 10.43
CA THR A 36 1.51 0.40 11.89
C THR A 36 2.41 1.55 12.34
N LYS A 37 3.51 1.80 11.63
CA LYS A 37 4.44 2.91 11.88
C LYS A 37 4.96 3.49 10.55
N VAL A 38 5.24 4.78 10.55
CA VAL A 38 5.88 5.52 9.44
C VAL A 38 6.95 6.43 10.03
N HIS A 39 8.15 6.40 9.44
CA HIS A 39 9.31 7.18 9.82
C HIS A 39 9.99 7.73 8.56
N GLY A 40 9.61 8.94 8.14
CA GLY A 40 10.05 9.47 6.85
C GLY A 40 9.52 8.60 5.71
N ASP A 41 10.43 8.01 4.94
CA ASP A 41 10.10 7.09 3.84
C ASP A 41 10.05 5.61 4.28
N ASP A 42 10.42 5.30 5.51
CA ASP A 42 10.38 3.94 6.06
C ASP A 42 9.05 3.66 6.75
N PHE A 43 8.60 2.41 6.71
CA PHE A 43 7.37 1.98 7.37
C PHE A 43 7.44 0.55 7.89
N VAL A 44 6.61 0.28 8.90
CA VAL A 44 6.31 -1.06 9.40
C VAL A 44 4.85 -1.38 9.09
N GLY A 45 4.59 -2.57 8.56
CA GLY A 45 3.25 -2.99 8.19
C GLY A 45 2.97 -4.45 8.52
N GLU A 46 1.69 -4.78 8.54
CA GLU A 46 1.18 -6.13 8.66
C GLU A 46 0.11 -6.38 7.58
N ILE A 47 0.00 -7.62 7.12
CA ILE A 47 -1.02 -8.07 6.17
C ILE A 47 -1.69 -9.32 6.73
N ARG A 48 -3.01 -9.24 6.85
CA ARG A 48 -3.87 -10.38 7.18
C ARG A 48 -4.79 -10.65 6.01
N ALA A 49 -4.44 -11.64 5.18
CA ALA A 49 -5.21 -12.00 4.00
C ALA A 49 -5.90 -13.36 4.18
N LYS A 50 -7.11 -13.48 3.63
CA LYS A 50 -7.81 -14.75 3.48
C LYS A 50 -7.91 -15.10 2.00
N LEU A 51 -7.38 -16.25 1.62
CA LEU A 51 -7.51 -16.81 0.27
C LEU A 51 -8.24 -18.15 0.37
N GLY A 52 -9.54 -18.13 0.12
CA GLY A 52 -10.40 -19.30 0.31
C GLY A 52 -10.34 -19.81 1.75
N PRO A 53 -10.05 -21.10 1.99
CA PRO A 53 -9.93 -21.66 3.35
C PRO A 53 -8.62 -21.27 4.06
N LEU A 54 -7.64 -20.67 3.36
CA LEU A 54 -6.34 -20.34 3.92
C LEU A 54 -6.34 -18.93 4.52
N SER A 55 -5.80 -18.81 5.73
CA SER A 55 -5.51 -17.53 6.37
C SER A 55 -4.01 -17.32 6.45
N MET A 56 -3.54 -16.16 6.00
CA MET A 56 -2.13 -15.78 6.01
C MET A 56 -1.93 -14.50 6.81
N TYR A 57 -0.80 -14.45 7.52
CA TYR A 57 -0.41 -13.34 8.37
C TYR A 57 1.06 -13.05 8.09
N PHE A 58 1.35 -11.81 7.72
CA PHE A 58 2.71 -11.35 7.48
C PHE A 58 2.91 -10.03 8.21
N ASP A 59 4.07 -9.87 8.83
CA ASP A 59 4.60 -8.58 9.24
C ASP A 59 5.85 -8.27 8.40
N GLY A 60 6.17 -6.99 8.29
CA GLY A 60 7.33 -6.57 7.52
C GLY A 60 7.62 -5.09 7.59
N THR A 61 8.72 -4.72 6.96
CA THR A 61 9.20 -3.35 6.84
C THR A 61 9.44 -3.00 5.38
N GLY A 62 9.33 -1.72 5.04
CA GLY A 62 9.61 -1.24 3.69
C GLY A 62 10.07 0.21 3.70
N SER A 63 10.59 0.65 2.55
CA SER A 63 11.10 1.99 2.34
C SER A 63 10.64 2.49 0.97
N MET A 64 10.17 3.73 0.90
CA MET A 64 9.82 4.39 -0.35
C MET A 64 11.06 5.05 -0.94
N THR A 65 11.52 4.58 -2.12
CA THR A 65 12.79 5.02 -2.69
C THR A 65 12.68 6.20 -3.65
N GLU A 66 11.48 6.48 -4.16
CA GLU A 66 11.23 7.50 -5.17
C GLU A 66 9.91 8.23 -4.87
N ARG A 67 9.84 9.51 -5.28
CA ARG A 67 8.71 10.43 -5.10
C ARG A 67 8.47 11.28 -6.34
#